data_AF-A0A146MAG3-F1
#
_entry.id   AF-A0A146MAG3-F1
#
_cell.length_a   1.000
_cell.length_b   1.000
_cell.length_c   1.000
_cell.angle_alpha   90.00
_cell.angle_beta   90.00
_cell.angle_gamma   90.00
#
_symmetry.space_group_name_H-M   'P 1'
#
loop_
_entity.id
_entity.type
_entity.pdbx_description
1 polymer ?
#
loop_
_entity_poly.entity_id
_entity_poly.type
_entity_poly.pdbx_seq_one_letter_code
_entity_poly.pdbx_strand_id
1 'polypeptide(L)'
;CVLFIIQDAVCRSSNTRPCSQSSINRIRHKYIQEIREEIEDLREIEKITSECSRSVKIALKRLREDINKARPSSGPSENINNCLDELNNQANNIESSYLNTLNEKCYSKIAEDVQQVQEKVDEAISKIELCAQNSGASCKSIANCCEDVEDDFDDEDVDDEVGDLVNIYKRCVRNECKIILSRINELRSQIAGCLQLTDPAETTTTIAPTPETETDNPITTTSDPVIPS
;
A
#
# COMPACT_ATOMS: atom_id res chain seq x y z
N CYS A 1 -35.92 -2.55 -29.86
CA CYS A 1 -36.33 -3.89 -29.39
C CYS A 1 -36.49 -4.90 -30.53
N VAL A 2 -35.45 -5.16 -31.34
CA VAL A 2 -35.54 -6.08 -32.52
C VAL A 2 -34.33 -7.04 -32.60
N LEU A 3 -33.72 -7.40 -31.46
CA LEU A 3 -32.58 -8.33 -31.46
C LEU A 3 -32.77 -9.62 -30.63
N PHE A 4 -33.91 -9.81 -29.98
CA PHE A 4 -34.18 -11.01 -29.17
C PHE A 4 -34.97 -12.13 -29.86
N ILE A 5 -35.44 -11.93 -31.11
CA ILE A 5 -36.32 -12.91 -31.78
C ILE A 5 -35.54 -13.99 -32.57
N ILE A 6 -34.22 -13.85 -32.77
CA ILE A 6 -33.43 -14.84 -33.52
C ILE A 6 -32.83 -15.93 -32.60
N GLN A 7 -32.80 -15.72 -31.29
CA GLN A 7 -32.22 -16.71 -30.36
C GLN A 7 -33.18 -17.87 -30.04
N ASP A 8 -34.50 -17.64 -30.10
CA ASP A 8 -35.52 -18.66 -29.79
C ASP A 8 -35.92 -19.50 -31.02
N ALA A 9 -35.60 -19.03 -32.24
CA ALA A 9 -35.95 -19.73 -33.49
C ALA A 9 -35.02 -20.91 -33.84
N VAL A 10 -33.85 -21.03 -33.19
CA VAL A 10 -32.92 -22.15 -33.43
C VAL A 10 -33.24 -23.36 -32.53
N CYS A 11 -34.08 -23.20 -31.51
CA CYS A 11 -34.34 -24.24 -30.52
C CYS A 11 -35.76 -24.85 -30.54
N ARG A 12 -36.71 -24.33 -31.34
CA ARG A 12 -38.12 -24.76 -31.26
C ARG A 12 -38.63 -25.71 -32.35
N SER A 13 -37.77 -26.22 -33.24
CA SER A 13 -38.21 -27.18 -34.26
C SER A 13 -37.36 -28.44 -34.27
N SER A 14 -37.86 -29.48 -33.59
CA SER A 14 -37.82 -30.91 -33.97
C SER A 14 -36.48 -31.54 -34.39
N ASN A 15 -36.09 -32.62 -33.70
CA ASN A 15 -34.94 -33.49 -33.98
C ASN A 15 -33.59 -32.76 -33.96
N THR A 16 -32.96 -32.83 -32.78
CA THR A 16 -31.79 -32.05 -32.38
C THR A 16 -30.60 -32.23 -33.31
N ARG A 17 -30.46 -31.33 -34.29
CA ARG A 17 -29.26 -31.23 -35.11
C ARG A 17 -28.04 -30.92 -34.22
N PRO A 18 -26.85 -31.44 -34.57
CA PRO A 18 -25.60 -31.05 -33.93
C PRO A 18 -25.39 -29.54 -34.01
N CYS A 19 -24.74 -28.95 -33.01
CA CYS A 19 -24.38 -27.54 -33.10
C CYS A 19 -23.36 -27.27 -34.22
N SER A 20 -23.45 -26.08 -34.80
CA SER A 20 -22.32 -25.51 -35.55
C SER A 20 -21.25 -24.98 -34.60
N GLN A 21 -19.99 -24.91 -35.06
CA GLN A 21 -18.89 -24.33 -34.27
C GLN A 21 -19.17 -22.89 -33.80
N SER A 22 -19.86 -22.09 -34.62
CA SER A 22 -20.25 -20.72 -34.24
C SER A 22 -21.24 -20.72 -33.06
N SER A 23 -22.22 -21.63 -33.08
CA SER A 23 -23.16 -21.82 -31.97
C SER A 23 -22.46 -22.27 -30.69
N ILE A 24 -21.51 -23.22 -30.81
CA ILE A 24 -20.70 -23.70 -29.68
C ILE A 24 -19.93 -22.55 -29.06
N ASN A 25 -19.21 -21.77 -29.87
CA ASN A 25 -18.42 -20.64 -29.38
C ASN A 25 -19.29 -19.57 -28.70
N ARG A 26 -20.50 -19.31 -29.22
CA ARG A 26 -21.42 -18.34 -28.60
C ARG A 26 -21.95 -18.81 -27.25
N ILE A 27 -22.31 -20.10 -27.14
CA ILE A 27 -22.77 -20.70 -25.88
C ILE A 27 -21.62 -20.69 -24.85
N ARG A 28 -20.45 -21.20 -25.23
CA ARG A 28 -19.23 -21.15 -24.41
C ARG A 28 -18.94 -19.74 -23.90
N HIS A 29 -18.98 -18.74 -24.79
CA HIS A 29 -18.67 -17.38 -24.40
C HIS A 29 -19.69 -16.80 -23.42
N LYS A 30 -20.99 -17.09 -23.57
CA LYS A 30 -22.05 -16.62 -22.66
C LYS A 30 -21.76 -17.03 -21.20
N TYR A 31 -21.66 -18.33 -20.94
CA TYR A 31 -21.46 -18.84 -19.58
C TYR A 31 -20.08 -18.47 -19.00
N ILE A 32 -19.03 -18.39 -19.83
CA ILE A 32 -17.73 -17.87 -19.38
C ILE A 32 -17.82 -16.38 -19.00
N GLN A 33 -18.66 -15.58 -19.67
CA GLN A 33 -18.85 -14.18 -19.27
C GLN A 33 -19.60 -14.07 -17.96
N GLU A 34 -20.69 -14.83 -17.78
CA GLU A 34 -21.50 -14.83 -16.55
C GLU A 34 -20.62 -15.13 -15.32
N ILE A 35 -19.90 -16.27 -15.30
CA ILE A 35 -18.95 -16.60 -14.20
C ILE A 35 -17.88 -15.52 -13.96
N ARG A 36 -17.46 -14.79 -15.01
CA ARG A 36 -16.43 -13.74 -14.87
C ARG A 36 -16.98 -12.43 -14.33
N GLU A 37 -18.24 -12.12 -14.60
CA GLU A 37 -18.89 -10.91 -14.10
C GLU A 37 -19.06 -10.99 -12.58
N GLU A 38 -19.33 -12.19 -12.04
CA GLU A 38 -19.47 -12.41 -10.59
C GLU A 38 -18.17 -12.08 -9.81
N ILE A 39 -16.99 -12.23 -10.42
CA ILE A 39 -15.71 -11.87 -9.78
C ILE A 39 -15.16 -10.49 -10.18
N GLU A 40 -15.95 -9.62 -10.82
CA GLU A 40 -15.47 -8.32 -11.33
C GLU A 40 -15.00 -7.37 -10.20
N ASP A 41 -15.49 -7.58 -8.99
CA ASP A 41 -15.13 -6.83 -7.78
C ASP A 41 -13.65 -6.91 -7.40
N LEU A 42 -12.93 -7.94 -7.86
CA LEU A 42 -11.47 -8.04 -7.67
C LEU A 42 -10.72 -6.88 -8.35
N ARG A 43 -11.29 -6.23 -9.37
CA ARG A 43 -10.69 -5.04 -10.01
C ARG A 43 -10.68 -3.82 -9.09
N GLU A 44 -11.59 -3.75 -8.11
CA GLU A 44 -11.62 -2.63 -7.15
C GLU A 44 -10.42 -2.63 -6.20
N ILE A 45 -9.80 -3.80 -5.96
CA ILE A 45 -8.60 -3.97 -5.14
C ILE A 45 -7.44 -3.14 -5.72
N GLU A 46 -7.22 -3.22 -7.03
CA GLU A 46 -6.15 -2.50 -7.73
C GLU A 46 -6.35 -0.98 -7.67
N LYS A 47 -7.60 -0.53 -7.78
CA LYS A 47 -7.95 0.90 -7.70
C LYS A 47 -7.59 1.51 -6.35
N ILE A 48 -7.91 0.83 -5.24
CA ILE A 48 -7.63 1.33 -3.88
C ILE A 48 -6.12 1.39 -3.62
N THR A 49 -5.37 0.39 -4.10
CA THR A 49 -3.90 0.40 -4.08
C THR A 49 -3.34 1.65 -4.75
N SER A 50 -3.82 1.91 -5.96
CA SER A 50 -3.37 3.00 -6.81
C SER A 50 -3.66 4.36 -6.17
N GLU A 51 -4.84 4.52 -5.57
CA GLU A 51 -5.22 5.73 -4.83
C GLU A 51 -4.33 5.97 -3.60
N CYS A 52 -4.01 4.92 -2.84
CA CYS A 52 -3.10 5.03 -1.71
C CYS A 52 -1.69 5.43 -2.17
N SER A 53 -1.13 4.73 -3.16
CA SER A 53 0.20 5.01 -3.70
C SER A 53 0.31 6.45 -4.20
N ARG A 54 -0.70 6.94 -4.93
CA ARG A 54 -0.76 8.33 -5.39
C ARG A 54 -0.73 9.31 -4.20
N SER A 55 -1.52 9.05 -3.16
CA SER A 55 -1.62 9.91 -1.98
C SER A 55 -0.31 9.98 -1.20
N VAL A 56 0.34 8.83 -0.98
CA VAL A 56 1.66 8.72 -0.32
C VAL A 56 2.72 9.48 -1.10
N LYS A 57 2.81 9.28 -2.42
CA LYS A 57 3.77 9.99 -3.29
C LYS A 57 3.59 11.51 -3.23
N ILE A 58 2.35 11.99 -3.27
CA ILE A 58 2.05 13.43 -3.16
C ILE A 58 2.49 13.97 -1.79
N ALA A 59 2.19 13.24 -0.71
CA ALA A 59 2.54 13.66 0.65
C ALA A 59 4.07 13.70 0.86
N LEU A 60 4.80 12.69 0.40
CA LEU A 60 6.27 12.64 0.45
C LEU A 60 6.91 13.77 -0.35
N LYS A 61 6.38 14.05 -1.56
CA LYS A 61 6.86 15.18 -2.37
C LYS A 61 6.72 16.50 -1.61
N ARG A 62 5.55 16.76 -1.01
CA ARG A 62 5.29 17.96 -0.21
C ARG A 62 6.21 18.05 1.01
N LEU A 63 6.43 16.94 1.71
CA LEU A 63 7.36 16.87 2.85
C LEU A 63 8.78 17.30 2.42
N ARG A 64 9.30 16.76 1.32
CA ARG A 64 10.63 17.11 0.79
C ARG A 64 10.73 18.58 0.38
N GLU A 65 9.68 19.13 -0.23
CA GLU A 65 9.60 20.55 -0.55
C GLU A 65 9.67 21.43 0.71
N ASP A 66 9.00 21.03 1.79
CA ASP A 66 9.03 21.77 3.05
C ASP A 66 10.38 21.65 3.77
N ILE A 67 11.01 20.46 3.76
CA ILE A 67 12.38 20.28 4.26
C ILE A 67 13.35 21.20 3.52
N ASN A 68 13.26 21.27 2.19
CA ASN A 68 14.13 22.11 1.37
C ASN A 68 13.92 23.61 1.63
N LYS A 69 12.66 24.04 1.82
CA LYS A 69 12.35 25.44 2.19
C LYS A 69 12.83 25.81 3.58
N ALA A 70 12.89 24.86 4.50
CA ALA A 70 13.33 25.07 5.87
C ALA A 70 14.86 25.27 5.99
N ARG A 71 15.65 24.92 4.97
CA ARG A 71 17.10 25.13 4.99
C ARG A 71 17.43 26.63 4.95
N PRO A 72 18.06 27.19 6.00
CA PRO A 72 18.37 28.60 6.02
C PRO A 72 19.44 28.96 4.98
N SER A 73 19.22 30.06 4.26
CA SER A 73 20.11 30.54 3.19
C SER A 73 21.42 31.14 3.72
N SER A 74 21.44 31.55 4.98
CA SER A 74 22.56 32.16 5.69
C SER A 74 23.12 31.18 6.72
N GLY A 75 23.92 30.21 6.25
CA GLY A 75 24.71 29.29 7.07
C GLY A 75 23.91 28.54 8.14
N PRO A 76 23.29 27.39 7.82
CA PRO A 76 22.62 26.57 8.83
C PRO A 76 23.61 26.15 9.91
N SER A 77 23.19 26.14 11.18
CA SER A 77 23.90 25.36 12.17
C SER A 77 23.95 23.90 11.71
N GLU A 78 25.07 23.23 11.94
CA GLU A 78 25.28 21.84 11.56
C GLU A 78 24.16 20.94 12.11
N ASN A 79 23.70 21.26 13.33
CA ASN A 79 22.61 20.58 14.00
C ASN A 79 21.25 20.69 13.28
N ILE A 80 20.92 21.86 12.72
CA ILE A 80 19.68 22.03 11.93
C ILE A 80 19.73 21.18 10.67
N ASN A 81 20.86 21.20 9.94
CA ASN A 81 21.02 20.41 8.72
C ASN A 81 20.95 18.91 9.00
N ASN A 82 21.64 18.44 10.03
CA ASN A 82 21.61 17.03 10.42
C ASN A 82 20.19 16.56 10.76
N CYS A 83 19.41 17.39 11.47
CA CYS A 83 18.01 17.09 11.77
C CYS A 83 17.14 17.02 10.50
N LEU A 84 17.29 17.97 9.57
CA LEU A 84 16.55 17.99 8.30
C LEU A 84 16.94 16.82 7.38
N ASP A 85 18.22 16.42 7.38
CA ASP A 85 18.72 15.26 6.64
C ASP A 85 18.13 13.96 7.19
N GLU A 86 18.04 13.83 8.52
CA GLU A 86 17.39 12.69 9.16
C GLU A 86 15.90 12.58 8.81
N LEU A 87 15.16 13.70 8.79
CA LEU A 87 13.77 13.71 8.32
C LEU A 87 13.65 13.28 6.85
N ASN A 88 14.60 13.69 6.00
CA ASN A 88 14.62 13.30 4.60
C ASN A 88 14.95 11.81 4.43
N ASN A 89 15.85 11.26 5.24
CA ASN A 89 16.15 9.83 5.27
C ASN A 89 14.93 9.01 5.69
N GLN A 90 14.20 9.45 6.72
CA GLN A 90 12.94 8.81 7.12
C GLN A 90 11.88 8.88 6.01
N ALA A 91 11.78 10.01 5.29
CA ALA A 91 10.90 10.11 4.13
C ALA A 91 11.28 9.12 3.01
N ASN A 92 12.58 8.96 2.73
CA ASN A 92 13.08 7.99 1.75
C ASN A 92 12.80 6.55 2.18
N ASN A 93 12.96 6.24 3.47
CA ASN A 93 12.63 4.92 4.03
C ASN A 93 11.13 4.61 3.88
N ILE A 94 10.25 5.60 4.08
CA ILE A 94 8.82 5.42 3.82
C ILE A 94 8.60 5.16 2.32
N GLU A 95 9.19 5.96 1.43
CA GLU A 95 9.04 5.80 -0.03
C GLU A 95 9.47 4.41 -0.52
N SER A 96 10.55 3.86 0.02
CA SER A 96 11.10 2.57 -0.39
C SER A 96 10.34 1.37 0.19
N SER A 97 9.64 1.54 1.32
CA SER A 97 9.04 0.42 2.07
C SER A 97 7.50 0.37 2.05
N TYR A 98 6.80 1.47 1.78
CA TYR A 98 5.34 1.52 1.99
C TYR A 98 4.56 0.53 1.12
N LEU A 99 4.99 0.28 -0.11
CA LEU A 99 4.36 -0.73 -0.98
C LEU A 99 4.58 -2.14 -0.44
N ASN A 100 5.78 -2.46 0.06
CA ASN A 100 6.05 -3.74 0.70
C ASN A 100 5.25 -3.89 2.00
N THR A 101 5.08 -2.82 2.78
CA THR A 101 4.24 -2.85 3.99
C THR A 101 2.78 -3.15 3.65
N LEU A 102 2.23 -2.49 2.61
CA LEU A 102 0.87 -2.80 2.13
C LEU A 102 0.79 -4.25 1.64
N ASN A 103 1.86 -4.77 1.02
CA ASN A 103 1.92 -6.14 0.55
C ASN A 103 1.97 -7.19 1.64
N GLU A 104 2.87 -7.03 2.59
CA GLU A 104 3.00 -7.95 3.70
C GLU A 104 1.75 -7.94 4.59
N LYS A 105 1.19 -6.76 4.86
CA LYS A 105 0.08 -6.63 5.81
C LYS A 105 -1.31 -6.84 5.21
N CYS A 106 -1.51 -6.49 3.94
CA CYS A 106 -2.83 -6.50 3.32
C CYS A 106 -2.93 -7.43 2.11
N TYR A 107 -1.92 -7.52 1.25
CA TYR A 107 -2.03 -8.35 0.04
C TYR A 107 -1.75 -9.84 0.30
N SER A 108 -0.79 -10.19 1.16
CA SER A 108 -0.31 -11.58 1.30
C SER A 108 -1.41 -12.59 1.66
N LYS A 109 -2.27 -12.27 2.62
CA LYS A 109 -3.39 -13.14 3.02
C LYS A 109 -4.51 -13.18 1.98
N ILE A 110 -4.87 -12.02 1.43
CA ILE A 110 -5.94 -11.94 0.44
C ILE A 110 -5.52 -12.54 -0.91
N ALA A 111 -4.23 -12.57 -1.22
CA ALA A 111 -3.73 -13.20 -2.45
C ALA A 111 -3.95 -14.73 -2.45
N GLU A 112 -3.77 -15.40 -1.31
CA GLU A 112 -4.03 -16.84 -1.19
C GLU A 112 -5.53 -17.15 -1.35
N ASP A 113 -6.40 -16.33 -0.75
CA ASP A 113 -7.85 -16.51 -0.81
C ASP A 113 -8.41 -16.15 -2.21
N VAL A 114 -7.91 -15.07 -2.82
CA VAL A 114 -8.24 -14.70 -4.21
C VAL A 114 -7.75 -15.77 -5.20
N GLN A 115 -6.59 -16.39 -4.94
CA GLN A 115 -6.10 -17.48 -5.77
C GLN A 115 -7.03 -18.70 -5.69
N GLN A 116 -7.56 -19.04 -4.52
CA GLN A 116 -8.53 -20.13 -4.39
C GLN A 116 -9.83 -19.85 -5.16
N VAL A 117 -10.33 -18.61 -5.11
CA VAL A 117 -11.48 -18.19 -5.93
C VAL A 117 -11.16 -18.29 -7.43
N GLN A 118 -9.97 -17.85 -7.85
CA GLN A 118 -9.52 -17.97 -9.24
C GLN A 118 -9.45 -19.44 -9.69
N GLU A 119 -8.97 -20.33 -8.83
CA GLU A 119 -8.92 -21.77 -9.11
C GLU A 119 -10.32 -22.37 -9.29
N LYS A 120 -11.30 -22.00 -8.45
CA LYS A 120 -12.72 -22.41 -8.61
C LYS A 120 -13.29 -21.94 -9.95
N VAL A 121 -13.06 -20.67 -10.31
CA VAL A 121 -13.52 -20.08 -11.58
C VAL A 121 -12.86 -20.75 -12.78
N ASP A 122 -11.55 -20.98 -12.74
CA ASP A 122 -10.83 -21.66 -13.82
C ASP A 122 -11.28 -23.12 -13.99
N GLU A 123 -11.62 -23.79 -12.89
CA GLU A 123 -12.23 -25.13 -12.92
C GLU A 123 -13.61 -25.10 -13.60
N ALA A 124 -14.48 -24.16 -13.24
CA ALA A 124 -15.79 -24.01 -13.84
C ALA A 124 -15.71 -23.66 -15.34
N ILE A 125 -14.83 -22.73 -15.72
CA ILE A 125 -14.54 -22.40 -17.12
C ILE A 125 -14.04 -23.65 -17.87
N SER A 126 -13.14 -24.43 -17.27
CA SER A 126 -12.63 -25.66 -17.88
C SER A 126 -13.75 -26.69 -18.10
N LYS A 127 -14.69 -26.81 -17.16
CA LYS A 127 -15.88 -27.67 -17.30
C LYS A 127 -16.81 -27.19 -18.43
N ILE A 128 -17.04 -25.88 -18.57
CA ILE A 128 -17.77 -25.29 -19.71
C ILE A 128 -17.05 -25.59 -21.03
N GLU A 129 -15.71 -25.50 -21.05
CA GLU A 129 -14.93 -25.86 -22.23
C GLU A 129 -15.08 -27.34 -22.59
N LEU A 130 -15.15 -28.24 -21.60
CA LEU A 130 -15.43 -29.65 -21.81
C LEU A 130 -16.84 -29.90 -22.34
N CYS A 131 -17.86 -29.20 -21.83
CA CYS A 131 -19.22 -29.23 -22.37
C CYS A 131 -19.24 -28.87 -23.87
N ALA A 132 -18.42 -27.90 -24.27
CA ALA A 132 -18.31 -27.41 -25.64
C ALA A 132 -17.50 -28.31 -26.59
N GLN A 133 -16.71 -29.28 -26.10
CA GLN A 133 -15.84 -30.14 -26.92
C GLN A 133 -16.58 -31.31 -27.61
N ASN A 134 -17.79 -31.65 -27.17
CA ASN A 134 -18.57 -32.74 -27.76
C ASN A 134 -19.16 -32.35 -29.13
N SER A 135 -18.37 -32.54 -30.18
CA SER A 135 -18.65 -32.16 -31.59
C SER A 135 -19.83 -32.89 -32.26
N GLY A 136 -20.55 -33.75 -31.54
CA GLY A 136 -21.81 -34.37 -31.97
C GLY A 136 -23.04 -33.99 -31.13
N ALA A 137 -22.86 -33.18 -30.08
CA ALA A 137 -23.94 -32.80 -29.18
C ALA A 137 -24.85 -31.73 -29.81
N SER A 138 -26.12 -31.77 -29.39
CA SER A 138 -27.08 -30.73 -29.75
C SER A 138 -26.86 -29.46 -28.94
N CYS A 139 -27.32 -28.32 -29.46
CA CYS A 139 -27.19 -27.06 -28.73
C CYS A 139 -27.95 -27.04 -27.41
N LYS A 140 -29.05 -27.79 -27.32
CA LYS A 140 -29.73 -28.00 -26.05
C LYS A 140 -28.87 -28.79 -25.07
N SER A 141 -28.23 -29.88 -25.52
CA SER A 141 -27.36 -30.67 -24.64
C SER A 141 -26.14 -29.90 -24.16
N ILE A 142 -25.53 -29.06 -25.01
CA ILE A 142 -24.39 -28.23 -24.62
C ILE A 142 -24.84 -27.13 -23.65
N ALA A 143 -25.96 -26.45 -23.94
CA ALA A 143 -26.49 -25.43 -23.04
C ALA A 143 -26.83 -26.00 -21.66
N ASN A 144 -27.56 -27.13 -21.61
CA ASN A 144 -27.87 -27.81 -20.36
C ASN A 144 -26.60 -28.21 -19.59
N CYS A 145 -25.57 -28.73 -20.26
CA CYS A 145 -24.30 -29.05 -19.60
C CYS A 145 -23.61 -27.82 -19.00
N CYS A 146 -23.62 -26.69 -19.73
CA CYS A 146 -23.04 -25.45 -19.21
C CYS A 146 -23.88 -24.86 -18.07
N GLU A 147 -25.21 -24.96 -18.15
CA GLU A 147 -26.16 -24.57 -17.10
C GLU A 147 -25.96 -25.43 -15.84
N ASP A 148 -25.80 -26.74 -15.97
CA ASP A 148 -25.49 -27.62 -14.83
C ASP A 148 -24.15 -27.23 -14.16
N VAL A 149 -23.16 -26.77 -14.93
CA VAL A 149 -21.87 -26.30 -14.38
C VAL A 149 -21.98 -24.94 -13.70
N GLU A 150 -22.84 -24.05 -14.21
CA GLU A 150 -23.18 -22.78 -13.58
C GLU A 150 -23.98 -23.02 -12.29
N ASP A 151 -24.99 -23.89 -12.30
CA ASP A 151 -25.77 -24.25 -11.11
C ASP A 151 -24.92 -24.96 -10.03
N ASP A 152 -23.94 -25.78 -10.43
CA ASP A 152 -22.98 -26.43 -9.52
C ASP A 152 -21.89 -25.45 -9.02
N PHE A 153 -21.70 -24.33 -9.72
CA PHE A 153 -20.84 -23.24 -9.28
C PHE A 153 -21.68 -22.43 -8.29
N ASP A 154 -21.42 -22.64 -7.01
CA ASP A 154 -22.19 -22.00 -5.94
C ASP A 154 -21.88 -20.49 -5.90
N ASP A 155 -22.63 -19.74 -6.71
CA ASP A 155 -22.50 -18.30 -6.90
C ASP A 155 -22.64 -17.55 -5.58
N GLU A 156 -23.55 -17.97 -4.69
CA GLU A 156 -23.76 -17.33 -3.39
C GLU A 156 -22.51 -17.48 -2.51
N ASP A 157 -21.89 -18.67 -2.48
CA ASP A 157 -20.65 -18.90 -1.74
C ASP A 157 -19.47 -18.13 -2.33
N VAL A 158 -19.38 -17.98 -3.65
CA VAL A 158 -18.29 -17.25 -4.31
C VAL A 158 -18.45 -15.73 -4.19
N ASP A 159 -19.65 -15.20 -4.40
CA ASP A 159 -19.92 -13.76 -4.31
C ASP A 159 -19.80 -13.25 -2.88
N ASP A 160 -20.32 -13.97 -1.89
CA ASP A 160 -20.19 -13.58 -0.49
C ASP A 160 -18.71 -13.67 -0.05
N GLU A 161 -17.99 -14.73 -0.45
CA GLU A 161 -16.56 -14.90 -0.17
C GLU A 161 -15.73 -13.78 -0.84
N VAL A 162 -15.97 -13.46 -2.12
CA VAL A 162 -15.30 -12.38 -2.85
C VAL A 162 -15.64 -11.02 -2.24
N GLY A 163 -16.92 -10.76 -1.97
CA GLY A 163 -17.39 -9.52 -1.38
C GLY A 163 -16.76 -9.24 -0.02
N ASP A 164 -16.67 -10.26 0.85
CA ASP A 164 -16.03 -10.17 2.15
C ASP A 164 -14.51 -10.00 2.03
N LEU A 165 -13.85 -10.77 1.18
CA LEU A 165 -12.41 -10.65 0.92
C LEU A 165 -12.04 -9.26 0.40
N VAL A 166 -12.80 -8.76 -0.57
CA VAL A 166 -12.66 -7.40 -1.08
C VAL A 166 -12.86 -6.42 0.06
N ASN A 167 -13.91 -6.52 0.87
CA ASN A 167 -14.16 -5.59 1.97
C ASN A 167 -13.06 -5.60 3.05
N ILE A 168 -12.55 -6.78 3.41
CA ILE A 168 -11.39 -6.95 4.32
C ILE A 168 -10.17 -6.26 3.72
N TYR A 169 -9.91 -6.49 2.43
CA TYR A 169 -8.83 -5.86 1.69
C TYR A 169 -8.96 -4.33 1.69
N LYS A 170 -10.13 -3.80 1.30
CA LYS A 170 -10.41 -2.35 1.27
C LYS A 170 -10.13 -1.72 2.63
N ARG A 171 -10.57 -2.39 3.71
CA ARG A 171 -10.40 -1.92 5.08
C ARG A 171 -8.92 -1.93 5.49
N CYS A 172 -8.20 -3.00 5.20
CA CYS A 172 -6.77 -3.11 5.52
C CYS A 172 -5.97 -2.01 4.84
N VAL A 173 -6.09 -1.87 3.51
CA VAL A 173 -5.30 -0.88 2.76
C VAL A 173 -5.67 0.53 3.16
N ARG A 174 -6.95 0.85 3.38
CA ARG A 174 -7.34 2.18 3.89
C ARG A 174 -6.73 2.47 5.25
N ASN A 175 -6.68 1.49 6.16
CA ASN A 175 -6.10 1.68 7.49
C ASN A 175 -4.58 1.86 7.44
N GLU A 176 -3.87 0.98 6.75
CA GLU A 176 -2.42 1.09 6.62
C GLU A 176 -2.02 2.36 5.85
N CYS A 177 -2.78 2.73 4.82
CA CYS A 177 -2.55 3.99 4.11
C CYS A 177 -2.69 5.21 5.03
N LYS A 178 -3.71 5.23 5.91
CA LYS A 178 -3.88 6.29 6.91
C LYS A 178 -2.70 6.34 7.89
N ILE A 179 -2.19 5.19 8.32
CA ILE A 179 -1.01 5.11 9.21
C ILE A 179 0.21 5.71 8.52
N ILE A 180 0.49 5.32 7.27
CA ILE A 180 1.60 5.85 6.48
C ILE A 180 1.48 7.37 6.30
N LEU A 181 0.29 7.85 5.90
CA LEU A 181 0.04 9.30 5.72
C LEU A 181 0.18 10.07 7.03
N SER A 182 -0.27 9.49 8.15
CA SER A 182 -0.10 10.07 9.48
C SER A 182 1.38 10.20 9.83
N ARG A 183 2.19 9.18 9.55
CA ARG A 183 3.64 9.23 9.77
C ARG A 183 4.31 10.32 8.94
N ILE A 184 3.92 10.49 7.67
CA ILE A 184 4.44 11.59 6.83
C ILE A 184 4.10 12.96 7.41
N ASN A 185 2.88 13.14 7.93
CA ASN A 185 2.45 14.38 8.58
C ASN A 185 3.19 14.63 9.91
N GLU A 186 3.54 13.59 10.64
CA GLU A 186 4.37 13.68 11.84
C GLU A 186 5.77 14.21 11.50
N LEU A 187 6.43 13.63 10.49
CA LEU A 187 7.73 14.12 10.00
C LEU A 187 7.66 15.59 9.56
N ARG A 188 6.57 15.97 8.90
CA ARG A 188 6.33 17.37 8.49
C ARG A 188 6.26 18.31 9.69
N SER A 189 5.63 17.88 10.78
CA SER A 189 5.51 18.68 12.01
C SER A 189 6.85 18.82 12.74
N GLN A 190 7.73 17.82 12.62
CA GLN A 190 9.07 17.83 13.22
C GLN A 190 10.03 18.83 12.55
N ILE A 191 9.74 19.31 11.33
CA ILE A 191 10.53 20.36 10.66
C ILE A 191 10.68 21.60 11.55
N ALA A 192 9.57 22.05 12.18
CA ALA A 192 9.61 23.20 13.07
C ALA A 192 10.48 22.95 14.32
N GLY A 193 10.56 21.70 14.78
CA GLY A 193 11.45 21.29 15.86
C GLY A 193 12.92 21.36 15.47
N CYS A 194 13.27 20.93 14.24
CA CYS A 194 14.63 21.07 13.73
C CYS A 194 15.10 22.53 13.73
N LEU A 195 14.22 23.47 13.37
CA LEU A 195 14.54 24.90 13.31
C LEU A 195 14.76 25.57 14.68
N GLN A 196 14.43 24.89 15.78
CA GLN A 196 14.66 25.37 17.14
C GLN A 196 16.00 24.91 17.72
N LEU A 197 16.77 24.09 16.98
CA LEU A 197 18.07 23.60 17.43
C LEU A 197 19.12 24.73 17.40
N THR A 198 19.60 25.12 18.58
CA THR A 198 20.75 26.02 18.74
C THR A 198 22.04 25.24 18.88
N ASP A 199 23.13 25.74 18.33
CA ASP A 199 24.45 25.15 18.60
C ASP A 199 24.79 25.27 20.08
N PRO A 200 25.45 24.25 20.68
CA PRO A 200 26.03 24.39 22.01
C PRO A 200 26.99 25.58 21.97
N ALA A 201 26.75 26.58 22.82
CA ALA A 201 27.62 27.74 22.90
C ALA A 201 29.07 27.27 23.12
N GLU A 202 29.98 27.67 22.22
CA GLU A 202 31.41 27.52 22.46
C GLU A 202 31.71 28.19 23.80
N THR A 203 32.02 27.39 24.82
CA THR A 203 32.53 27.91 26.07
C THR A 203 34.01 28.21 25.84
N THR A 204 34.29 29.32 25.16
CA THR A 204 35.66 29.82 24.98
C THR A 204 36.06 30.51 26.27
N THR A 205 36.44 29.73 27.29
CA THR A 205 37.13 30.28 28.46
C THR A 205 38.57 30.60 28.05
N THR A 206 38.78 31.77 27.45
CA THR A 206 40.13 32.32 27.31
C THR A 206 40.58 32.81 28.69
N ILE A 207 41.29 31.96 29.42
CA ILE A 207 42.08 32.40 30.57
C ILE A 207 43.33 33.07 29.98
N ALA A 208 43.34 34.40 29.94
CA ALA A 208 44.55 35.16 29.68
C ALA A 208 45.50 35.00 30.90
N PRO A 209 46.80 34.71 30.70
CA PRO A 209 47.76 34.72 31.80
C PRO A 209 48.01 36.16 32.26
N THR A 210 47.80 36.41 33.54
CA THR A 210 48.13 37.68 34.21
C THR A 210 49.66 37.85 34.24
N PRO A 211 50.22 39.04 33.93
CA PRO A 211 51.66 39.28 34.08
C PRO A 211 52.02 39.43 35.56
N GLU A 212 52.95 38.61 36.05
CA GLU A 212 53.58 38.80 37.35
C GLU A 212 54.43 40.07 37.33
N THR A 213 54.17 40.99 38.26
CA THR A 213 55.05 42.12 38.55
C THR A 213 55.66 41.89 39.93
N GLU A 214 56.97 41.65 39.95
CA GLU A 214 57.81 41.69 41.16
C GLU A 214 57.73 43.05 41.84
N THR A 215 57.58 43.08 43.16
CA THR A 215 58.18 44.12 43.99
C THR A 215 58.50 43.58 45.38
N ASP A 216 59.80 43.61 45.71
CA ASP A 216 60.40 43.24 46.99
C ASP A 216 60.01 44.19 48.16
N ASN A 217 59.58 43.58 49.29
CA ASN A 217 59.98 43.72 50.71
C ASN A 217 60.56 45.06 51.27
N PRO A 218 60.30 45.44 52.56
CA PRO A 218 61.01 44.81 53.70
C PRO A 218 60.36 44.73 55.13
N ILE A 219 60.65 43.58 55.79
CA ILE A 219 61.25 43.34 57.15
C ILE A 219 60.45 43.55 58.49
N THR A 220 60.45 42.47 59.32
CA THR A 220 60.52 42.35 60.83
C THR A 220 59.31 42.68 61.72
N THR A 221 58.98 42.06 62.88
CA THR A 221 59.56 41.00 63.75
C THR A 221 58.46 40.42 64.68
N THR A 222 58.75 39.25 65.28
CA THR A 222 58.41 38.79 66.65
C THR A 222 57.05 38.17 67.02
N SER A 223 57.17 36.89 67.40
CA SER A 223 56.71 36.27 68.65
C SER A 223 55.53 35.28 68.58
N ASP A 224 55.89 34.00 68.70
CA ASP A 224 55.13 32.94 69.39
C ASP A 224 54.64 33.41 70.78
N PRO A 225 53.51 32.91 71.32
CA PRO A 225 53.50 31.57 71.96
C PRO A 225 52.17 30.76 71.97
N VAL A 226 52.32 29.42 71.93
CA VAL A 226 51.75 28.40 72.86
C VAL A 226 50.23 28.05 72.85
N ILE A 227 49.94 26.83 72.36
CA ILE A 227 49.05 25.69 72.81
C ILE A 227 48.33 25.87 74.19
N PRO A 228 47.09 25.40 74.52
CA PRO A 228 46.47 24.05 74.34
C PRO A 228 44.93 24.08 74.04
N SER A 229 44.18 22.99 73.84
CA SER A 229 44.17 21.60 74.37
C SER A 229 43.62 20.61 73.34
#